data_AF-A0A0K0D5A7-F1
#
_entry.id   AF-A0A0K0D5A7-F1
#
_cell.length_a   1.000
_cell.length_b   1.000
_cell.length_c   1.000
_cell.angle_alpha   90.00
_cell.angle_beta   90.00
_cell.angle_gamma   90.00
#
_symmetry.space_group_name_H-M   'P 1'
#
loop_
_entity.id
_entity.type
_entity.pdbx_description
1 polymer ?
#
loop_
_entity_poly.entity_id
_entity_poly.type
_entity_poly.pdbx_seq_one_letter_code
_entity_poly.pdbx_strand_id
1 'polypeptide(L)'
;MKNELVSFAQFTLNGTNIFECSSYVYLGREINTMNDLAPELSRKKRAAWGAFKSIEDVVKRTKNTRLCDHLFDSTVLPALTYASETWSLRKPDERSLSVIERAVERTMLGVSRFTQIRDMIRISDLRQRPIIKDAVLYSKRSKIRWAGHVMRMNDNRWTRSVSDWISRDVKRTAVPDLIKITLPNGKQFDAESWRTTPLQIAEKISKGLAENTVIAKVNGEVWDLDRPFECDSTLHLLKFDDDDAKQVFWHSSAHILGEAMERYCGGHLCYGPPVEEGFYYDMWHEHLTVSQEDFPKIEEIVKCAIKDKQPFERLEMTKENLLEMFKYNEFKVRIIKQKINTPTTTVYRCGPLIDLCRGPHVRHTGKIKAEAAKRDHRKLGREQELFFFNHLSPGSAFWYPKGAHIYNTLVNFIRKEYRKRGFTEVITPNMYNSQLWETSGHWKHYSEDMFRFEIEKEQFGLKPMNCPGHCLMYAHQPHAYNELPIRYADFGVLHRNEMSGALSGLTRVRRFQQDDAHIFCRRDQIGSEIKGCLDFLSFCYEEVFGFTFKLNLSTRPEGFLGEISTWDEAESDLKAALDESGRPWSLNEGDGAFYGPK
;
A
#
# COMPACT_ATOMS: atom_id res chain seq x y z
N MET A 1 32.70 -37.69 2.20
CA MET A 1 31.97 -36.90 1.16
C MET A 1 33.02 -36.63 0.11
N LYS A 2 32.88 -37.16 -1.12
CA LYS A 2 33.86 -36.91 -2.18
C LYS A 2 33.87 -35.42 -2.50
N ASN A 3 34.91 -34.75 -2.05
CA ASN A 3 35.22 -33.39 -2.43
C ASN A 3 36.33 -33.51 -3.48
N GLU A 4 36.02 -33.20 -4.75
CA GLU A 4 36.99 -33.26 -5.86
C GLU A 4 38.17 -32.27 -5.67
N LEU A 5 38.09 -31.43 -4.64
CA LEU A 5 39.08 -30.41 -4.28
C LEU A 5 40.18 -30.91 -3.31
N VAL A 6 40.12 -32.14 -2.80
CA VAL A 6 41.12 -32.65 -1.84
C VAL A 6 41.60 -34.05 -2.26
N SER A 7 42.84 -34.13 -2.74
CA SER A 7 43.52 -35.41 -3.02
C SER A 7 43.92 -36.08 -1.71
N PHE A 8 43.34 -37.25 -1.38
CA PHE A 8 43.80 -38.30 -0.43
C PHE A 8 44.71 -37.92 0.77
N ALA A 9 44.64 -36.71 1.31
CA ALA A 9 45.52 -36.25 2.36
C ALA A 9 44.94 -36.63 3.72
N GLN A 10 45.74 -37.28 4.56
CA GLN A 10 45.44 -37.43 5.99
C GLN A 10 45.24 -36.05 6.60
N PHE A 11 44.03 -35.79 7.11
CA PHE A 11 43.70 -34.53 7.76
C PHE A 11 43.90 -34.69 9.27
N THR A 12 44.84 -33.94 9.84
CA THR A 12 45.11 -33.93 11.28
C THR A 12 44.43 -32.71 11.91
N LEU A 13 43.50 -32.93 12.83
CA LEU A 13 42.86 -31.86 13.62
C LEU A 13 43.35 -31.98 15.06
N ASN A 14 44.00 -30.95 15.59
CA ASN A 14 44.54 -30.91 16.97
C ASN A 14 45.39 -32.15 17.33
N GLY A 15 46.25 -32.60 16.41
CA GLY A 15 47.10 -33.77 16.62
C GLY A 15 46.41 -35.14 16.49
N THR A 16 45.11 -35.17 16.19
CA THR A 16 44.37 -36.41 15.93
C THR A 16 44.17 -36.61 14.43
N ASN A 17 44.57 -37.78 13.92
CA ASN A 17 44.31 -38.15 12.53
C ASN A 17 42.82 -38.45 12.35
N ILE A 18 42.17 -37.70 11.46
CA ILE A 18 40.77 -37.92 11.08
C ILE A 18 40.74 -38.77 9.82
N PHE A 19 40.08 -39.93 9.91
CA PHE A 19 39.86 -40.83 8.78
C PHE A 19 38.54 -40.50 8.08
N GLU A 20 38.48 -40.66 6.75
CA GLU A 20 37.21 -40.58 6.02
C GLU A 20 36.31 -41.76 6.43
N CYS A 21 35.08 -41.46 6.86
CA CYS A 21 34.04 -42.46 7.05
C CYS A 21 33.02 -42.41 5.91
N SER A 22 32.60 -43.57 5.41
CA SER A 22 31.55 -43.69 4.39
C SER A 22 30.15 -43.38 4.94
N SER A 23 29.93 -43.61 6.24
CA SER A 23 28.75 -43.13 6.98
C SER A 23 29.07 -42.82 8.44
N TYR A 24 28.28 -41.94 9.06
CA TYR A 24 28.32 -41.64 10.50
C TYR A 24 26.93 -41.24 11.00
N VAL A 25 26.67 -41.40 12.31
CA VAL A 25 25.40 -40.98 12.92
C VAL A 25 25.57 -39.61 13.57
N TYR A 26 24.77 -38.65 13.13
CA TYR A 26 24.71 -37.30 13.70
C TYR A 26 23.29 -36.99 14.15
N LEU A 27 23.13 -36.62 15.43
CA LEU A 27 21.83 -36.31 16.04
C LEU A 27 20.75 -37.37 15.72
N GLY A 28 21.14 -38.64 15.76
CA GLY A 28 20.25 -39.78 15.52
C GLY A 28 19.97 -40.12 14.04
N ARG A 29 20.49 -39.34 13.07
CA ARG A 29 20.40 -39.65 11.64
C ARG A 29 21.72 -40.20 11.13
N GLU A 30 21.66 -41.25 10.32
CA GLU A 30 22.83 -41.70 9.55
C GLU A 30 23.01 -40.80 8.33
N ILE A 31 24.20 -40.22 8.24
CA ILE A 31 24.66 -39.43 7.10
C ILE A 31 25.66 -40.31 6.36
N ASN A 32 25.35 -40.66 5.12
CA ASN A 32 26.23 -41.43 4.25
C ASN A 32 26.56 -40.64 2.97
N THR A 33 27.64 -41.03 2.29
CA THR A 33 28.16 -40.35 1.10
C THR A 33 27.17 -40.28 -0.07
N MET A 34 26.22 -41.20 -0.16
CA MET A 34 25.21 -41.25 -1.22
C MET A 34 23.90 -40.54 -0.83
N ASN A 35 23.85 -39.95 0.38
CA ASN A 35 22.64 -39.40 0.99
C ASN A 35 21.45 -40.38 0.94
N ASP A 36 21.73 -41.69 1.04
CA ASP A 36 20.71 -42.73 0.98
C ASP A 36 19.92 -42.80 2.29
N LEU A 37 18.60 -42.63 2.19
CA LEU A 37 17.71 -42.59 3.34
C LEU A 37 17.18 -43.98 3.73
N ALA A 38 17.44 -45.02 2.94
CA ALA A 38 16.88 -46.36 3.17
C ALA A 38 17.22 -46.95 4.57
N PRO A 39 18.46 -46.83 5.10
CA PRO A 39 18.77 -47.29 6.47
C PRO A 39 17.98 -46.52 7.53
N GLU A 40 17.86 -45.20 7.36
CA GLU A 40 17.12 -44.33 8.28
C GLU A 40 15.62 -44.66 8.27
N LEU A 41 15.01 -44.78 7.09
CA LEU A 41 13.61 -45.18 6.96
C LEU A 41 13.37 -46.56 7.58
N SER A 42 14.31 -47.49 7.45
CA SER A 42 14.20 -48.80 8.08
C SER A 42 14.20 -48.72 9.61
N ARG A 43 15.02 -47.82 10.19
CA ARG A 43 14.98 -47.54 11.63
C ARG A 43 13.66 -46.88 12.05
N LYS A 44 13.18 -45.88 11.31
CA LYS A 44 11.90 -45.19 11.61
C LYS A 44 10.70 -46.12 11.48
N LYS A 45 10.70 -47.05 10.52
CA LYS A 45 9.69 -48.11 10.42
C LYS A 45 9.63 -48.98 11.67
N ARG A 46 10.79 -49.39 12.21
CA ARG A 46 10.84 -50.17 13.46
C ARG A 46 10.34 -49.35 14.65
N ALA A 47 10.75 -48.09 14.75
CA ALA A 47 10.29 -47.18 15.80
C ALA A 47 8.77 -46.94 15.73
N ALA A 48 8.21 -46.73 14.55
CA ALA A 48 6.78 -46.56 14.33
C ALA A 48 5.98 -47.80 14.75
N TRP A 49 6.45 -49.01 14.41
CA TRP A 49 5.83 -50.25 14.88
C TRP A 49 5.96 -50.43 16.40
N GLY A 50 7.10 -50.06 16.99
CA GLY A 50 7.27 -50.05 18.44
C GLY A 50 6.27 -49.11 19.14
N ALA A 51 6.11 -47.89 18.60
CA ALA A 51 5.14 -46.92 19.08
C ALA A 51 3.70 -47.45 18.93
N PHE A 52 3.36 -48.05 17.78
CA PHE A 52 2.04 -48.63 17.59
C PHE A 52 1.73 -49.77 18.57
N LYS A 53 2.69 -50.68 18.79
CA LYS A 53 2.53 -51.77 19.78
C LYS A 53 2.21 -51.27 21.17
N SER A 54 2.74 -50.11 21.57
CA SER A 54 2.46 -49.52 22.89
C SER A 54 1.00 -49.06 23.06
N ILE A 55 0.28 -48.82 21.96
CA ILE A 55 -1.12 -48.38 21.96
C ILE A 55 -2.09 -49.40 21.34
N GLU A 56 -1.57 -50.54 20.86
CA GLU A 56 -2.28 -51.51 20.02
C GLU A 56 -3.54 -52.06 20.71
N ASP A 57 -3.44 -52.41 21.99
CA ASP A 57 -4.57 -52.93 22.76
C ASP A 57 -5.70 -51.91 22.90
N VAL A 58 -5.37 -50.63 23.09
CA VAL A 58 -6.34 -49.55 23.23
C VAL A 58 -7.03 -49.29 21.90
N VAL A 59 -6.23 -49.19 20.82
CA VAL A 59 -6.74 -48.93 19.46
C VAL A 59 -7.64 -50.06 18.97
N LYS A 60 -7.33 -51.33 19.27
CA LYS A 60 -8.14 -52.47 18.86
C LYS A 60 -9.44 -52.63 19.66
N ARG A 61 -9.49 -52.18 20.92
CA ARG A 61 -10.67 -52.31 21.79
C ARG A 61 -11.65 -51.16 21.65
N THR A 62 -11.17 -49.97 21.32
CA THR A 62 -12.02 -48.78 21.21
C THR A 62 -12.80 -48.74 19.90
N LYS A 63 -14.07 -48.34 19.96
CA LYS A 63 -14.91 -48.06 18.76
C LYS A 63 -14.83 -46.59 18.33
N ASN A 64 -14.15 -45.74 19.10
CA ASN A 64 -14.04 -44.31 18.82
C ASN A 64 -12.91 -44.04 17.81
N THR A 65 -13.29 -43.79 16.56
CA THR A 65 -12.35 -43.52 15.46
C THR A 65 -11.51 -42.26 15.69
N ARG A 66 -12.09 -41.19 16.25
CA ARG A 66 -11.36 -39.95 16.55
C ARG A 66 -10.25 -40.17 17.58
N LEU A 67 -10.49 -41.03 18.57
CA LEU A 67 -9.48 -41.39 19.56
C LEU A 67 -8.34 -42.19 18.92
N CYS A 68 -8.67 -43.13 18.03
CA CYS A 68 -7.65 -43.87 17.26
C CYS A 68 -6.80 -42.94 16.39
N ASP A 69 -7.43 -41.99 15.71
CA ASP A 69 -6.74 -40.99 14.89
C ASP A 69 -5.78 -40.16 15.74
N HIS A 70 -6.27 -39.66 16.88
CA HIS A 70 -5.45 -38.88 17.80
C HIS A 70 -4.27 -39.67 18.37
N LEU A 71 -4.49 -40.94 18.75
CA LEU A 71 -3.43 -41.81 19.26
C LEU A 71 -2.36 -42.08 18.19
N PHE A 72 -2.74 -42.31 16.94
CA PHE A 72 -1.79 -42.45 15.84
C PHE A 72 -0.98 -41.16 15.62
N ASP A 73 -1.67 -40.02 15.52
CA ASP A 73 -1.06 -38.71 15.27
C ASP A 73 -0.10 -38.25 16.39
N SER A 74 -0.35 -38.68 17.63
CA SER A 74 0.44 -38.28 18.81
C SER A 74 1.57 -39.26 19.15
N THR A 75 1.51 -40.51 18.70
CA THR A 75 2.50 -41.55 19.08
C THR A 75 3.25 -42.12 17.88
N VAL A 76 2.54 -42.61 16.86
CA VAL A 76 3.13 -43.31 15.72
C VAL A 76 3.69 -42.33 14.71
N LEU A 77 2.93 -41.29 14.36
CA LEU A 77 3.34 -40.29 13.37
C LEU A 77 4.64 -39.55 13.79
N PRO A 78 4.83 -39.11 15.04
CA PRO A 78 6.08 -38.50 15.47
C PRO A 78 7.26 -39.49 15.44
N ALA A 79 7.06 -40.75 15.87
CA ALA A 79 8.09 -41.78 15.79
C ALA A 79 8.50 -42.08 14.34
N LEU A 80 7.52 -42.07 13.42
CA LEU A 80 7.73 -42.32 12.00
C LEU A 80 8.43 -41.16 11.29
N THR A 81 8.17 -39.90 11.68
CA THR A 81 8.59 -38.68 10.97
C THR A 81 9.62 -37.83 11.72
N TYR A 82 10.18 -38.35 12.82
CA TYR A 82 11.20 -37.66 13.60
C TYR A 82 12.42 -37.28 12.75
N ALA A 83 12.84 -36.02 12.85
CA ALA A 83 13.94 -35.41 12.08
C ALA A 83 13.70 -35.30 10.56
N SER A 84 12.43 -35.36 10.13
CA SER A 84 12.05 -35.30 8.71
C SER A 84 12.41 -34.00 8.00
N GLU A 85 12.60 -32.91 8.74
CA GLU A 85 13.11 -31.64 8.24
C GLU A 85 14.50 -31.77 7.57
N THR A 86 15.28 -32.76 7.96
CA THR A 86 16.61 -33.02 7.40
C THR A 86 16.58 -33.96 6.18
N TRP A 87 15.45 -34.58 5.89
CA TRP A 87 15.36 -35.63 4.88
C TRP A 87 15.35 -35.06 3.45
N SER A 88 15.97 -35.83 2.55
CA SER A 88 15.90 -35.62 1.10
C SER A 88 15.02 -36.72 0.51
N LEU A 89 13.69 -36.55 0.64
CA LEU A 89 12.72 -37.56 0.22
C LEU A 89 12.67 -37.67 -1.32
N ARG A 90 13.15 -38.79 -1.86
CA ARG A 90 12.92 -39.17 -3.27
C ARG A 90 11.58 -39.93 -3.38
N LYS A 91 11.05 -40.07 -4.61
CA LYS A 91 9.82 -40.86 -4.84
C LYS A 91 9.84 -42.27 -4.22
N PRO A 92 10.94 -43.04 -4.25
CA PRO A 92 11.03 -44.32 -3.56
C PRO A 92 10.92 -44.21 -2.03
N ASP A 93 11.47 -43.14 -1.45
CA ASP A 93 11.45 -42.87 -0.01
C ASP A 93 10.03 -42.50 0.47
N GLU A 94 9.32 -41.68 -0.31
CA GLU A 94 7.90 -41.37 -0.08
C GLU A 94 7.03 -42.62 -0.12
N ARG A 95 7.22 -43.49 -1.13
CA ARG A 95 6.52 -44.78 -1.22
C ARG A 95 6.80 -45.65 0.00
N SER A 96 8.05 -45.68 0.45
CA SER A 96 8.49 -46.44 1.63
C SER A 96 7.79 -45.98 2.92
N LEU A 97 7.61 -44.66 3.10
CA LEU A 97 6.84 -44.07 4.21
C LEU A 97 5.35 -44.37 4.11
N SER A 98 4.75 -44.20 2.93
CA SER A 98 3.33 -44.52 2.75
C SER A 98 3.04 -46.01 2.95
N VAL A 99 3.97 -46.91 2.62
CA VAL A 99 3.79 -48.36 2.83
C VAL A 99 3.67 -48.71 4.31
N ILE A 100 4.49 -48.10 5.17
CA ILE A 100 4.44 -48.35 6.61
C ILE A 100 3.21 -47.72 7.26
N GLU A 101 2.91 -46.46 6.93
CA GLU A 101 1.69 -45.78 7.36
C GLU A 101 0.45 -46.63 7.03
N ARG A 102 0.33 -47.08 5.77
CA ARG A 102 -0.77 -47.95 5.34
C ARG A 102 -0.80 -49.30 6.08
N ALA A 103 0.35 -49.83 6.50
CA ALA A 103 0.41 -51.09 7.23
C ALA A 103 -0.11 -50.93 8.67
N VAL A 104 0.24 -49.82 9.32
CA VAL A 104 -0.30 -49.49 10.64
C VAL A 104 -1.80 -49.19 10.54
N GLU A 105 -2.23 -48.36 9.59
CA GLU A 105 -3.64 -47.99 9.35
C GLU A 105 -4.54 -49.23 9.17
N ARG A 106 -4.11 -50.20 8.34
CA ARG A 106 -4.83 -51.47 8.17
C ARG A 106 -4.97 -52.26 9.47
N THR A 107 -3.92 -52.27 10.28
CA THR A 107 -3.90 -52.97 11.57
C THR A 107 -4.82 -52.29 12.58
N MET A 108 -4.90 -50.95 12.57
CA MET A 108 -5.86 -50.18 13.37
C MET A 108 -7.30 -50.50 13.01
N LEU A 109 -7.58 -50.68 11.71
CA LEU A 109 -8.92 -50.99 11.21
C LEU A 109 -9.30 -52.49 11.31
N GLY A 110 -8.41 -53.34 11.84
CA GLY A 110 -8.63 -54.78 11.93
C GLY A 110 -8.68 -55.49 10.58
N VAL A 111 -8.18 -54.86 9.51
CA VAL A 111 -8.21 -55.41 8.15
C VAL A 111 -6.86 -56.03 7.82
N SER A 112 -6.82 -57.35 7.62
CA SER A 112 -5.60 -58.01 7.15
C SER A 112 -5.33 -57.66 5.67
N ARG A 113 -4.07 -57.73 5.23
CA ARG A 113 -3.72 -57.52 3.81
C ARG A 113 -4.41 -58.55 2.90
N PHE A 114 -4.60 -59.77 3.40
CA PHE A 114 -5.33 -60.81 2.68
C PHE A 114 -6.82 -60.44 2.51
N THR A 115 -7.46 -59.99 3.59
CA THR A 115 -8.86 -59.51 3.59
C THR A 115 -9.04 -58.35 2.62
N GLN A 116 -8.13 -57.37 2.63
CA GLN A 116 -8.19 -56.22 1.73
C GLN A 116 -8.17 -56.63 0.25
N ILE A 117 -7.29 -57.59 -0.12
CA ILE A 117 -7.15 -58.05 -1.51
C ILE A 117 -8.35 -58.91 -1.90
N ARG A 118 -8.77 -59.84 -1.04
CA ARG A 118 -9.91 -60.74 -1.28
C ARG A 118 -11.21 -59.95 -1.47
N ASP A 119 -11.45 -58.95 -0.63
CA ASP A 119 -12.70 -58.18 -0.60
C ASP A 119 -12.66 -56.93 -1.49
N MET A 120 -11.59 -56.77 -2.30
CA MET A 120 -11.40 -55.66 -3.24
C MET A 120 -11.60 -54.25 -2.63
N ILE A 121 -11.24 -54.08 -1.35
CA ILE A 121 -11.40 -52.81 -0.64
C ILE A 121 -10.39 -51.80 -1.17
N ARG A 122 -10.87 -50.72 -1.83
CA ARG A 122 -9.97 -49.70 -2.38
C ARG A 122 -9.33 -48.90 -1.26
N ILE A 123 -8.14 -48.37 -1.53
CA ILE A 123 -7.38 -47.56 -0.58
C ILE A 123 -8.15 -46.27 -0.21
N SER A 124 -8.88 -45.70 -1.17
CA SER A 124 -9.80 -44.57 -0.93
C SER A 124 -10.85 -44.89 0.13
N ASP A 125 -11.32 -46.13 0.16
CA ASP A 125 -12.45 -46.56 1.00
C ASP A 125 -12.00 -46.81 2.44
N LEU A 126 -10.73 -47.21 2.62
CA LEU A 126 -10.08 -47.26 3.94
C LEU A 126 -9.87 -45.85 4.52
N ARG A 127 -9.51 -44.86 3.68
CA ARG A 127 -9.26 -43.47 4.07
C ARG A 127 -10.53 -42.64 4.38
N GLN A 128 -11.73 -43.17 4.13
CA GLN A 128 -12.98 -42.51 4.55
C GLN A 128 -13.30 -42.69 6.05
N ARG A 129 -12.53 -43.51 6.79
CA ARG A 129 -12.86 -43.91 8.17
C ARG A 129 -11.93 -43.33 9.27
N PRO A 130 -10.60 -43.18 9.05
CA PRO A 130 -9.72 -42.41 9.92
C PRO A 130 -9.14 -41.15 9.24
N ILE A 131 -9.16 -39.99 9.91
CA ILE A 131 -8.53 -38.74 9.46
C ILE A 131 -7.14 -38.62 10.09
N ILE A 132 -6.29 -39.62 9.89
CA ILE A 132 -4.87 -39.53 10.29
C ILE A 132 -4.10 -38.63 9.34
N LYS A 133 -3.10 -37.90 9.87
CA LYS A 133 -2.27 -37.03 9.02
C LYS A 133 -1.34 -37.85 8.14
N ASP A 134 -1.32 -37.54 6.85
CA ASP A 134 -0.43 -38.19 5.87
C ASP A 134 1.04 -37.95 6.22
N ALA A 135 1.80 -39.03 6.44
CA ALA A 135 3.19 -38.98 6.90
C ALA A 135 4.13 -38.28 5.91
N VAL A 136 3.87 -38.41 4.60
CA VAL A 136 4.67 -37.75 3.55
C VAL A 136 4.38 -36.24 3.57
N LEU A 137 3.11 -35.87 3.62
CA LEU A 137 2.70 -34.47 3.72
C LEU A 137 3.21 -33.82 5.01
N TYR A 138 3.12 -34.53 6.13
CA TYR A 138 3.64 -34.08 7.42
C TYR A 138 5.15 -33.83 7.35
N SER A 139 5.91 -34.76 6.77
CA SER A 139 7.37 -34.62 6.58
C SER A 139 7.72 -33.39 5.72
N LYS A 140 7.00 -33.18 4.61
CA LYS A 140 7.16 -31.99 3.75
C LYS A 140 6.84 -30.70 4.50
N ARG A 141 5.74 -30.67 5.26
CA ARG A 141 5.34 -29.51 6.07
C ARG A 141 6.34 -29.21 7.19
N SER A 142 6.90 -30.22 7.85
CA SER A 142 7.94 -30.05 8.86
C SER A 142 9.17 -29.35 8.30
N LYS A 143 9.59 -29.72 7.08
CA LYS A 143 10.68 -29.04 6.37
C LYS A 143 10.38 -27.56 6.09
N ILE A 144 9.17 -27.24 5.63
CA ILE A 144 8.74 -25.85 5.38
C ILE A 144 8.67 -25.06 6.68
N ARG A 145 8.11 -25.64 7.76
CA ARG A 145 8.06 -25.01 9.09
C ARG A 145 9.45 -24.67 9.60
N TRP A 146 10.40 -25.60 9.44
CA TRP A 146 11.78 -25.39 9.81
C TRP A 146 12.44 -24.30 8.96
N ALA A 147 12.24 -24.29 7.64
CA ALA A 147 12.73 -23.23 6.76
C ALA A 147 12.20 -21.85 7.19
N GLY A 148 10.90 -21.73 7.46
CA GLY A 148 10.32 -20.49 7.97
C GLY A 148 10.87 -20.09 9.34
N HIS A 149 11.16 -21.04 10.23
CA HIS A 149 11.81 -20.77 11.51
C HIS A 149 13.23 -20.22 11.32
N VAL A 150 14.03 -20.84 10.44
CA VAL A 150 15.36 -20.35 10.05
C VAL A 150 15.28 -18.94 9.46
N MET A 151 14.31 -18.65 8.58
CA MET A 151 14.14 -17.31 7.99
C MET A 151 13.82 -16.21 9.02
N ARG A 152 13.18 -16.57 10.14
CA ARG A 152 12.88 -15.64 11.24
C ARG A 152 14.03 -15.47 12.23
N MET A 153 15.08 -16.30 12.15
CA MET A 153 16.26 -16.12 12.99
C MET A 153 17.03 -14.87 12.55
N ASN A 154 17.42 -14.06 13.54
CA ASN A 154 18.25 -12.87 13.36
C ASN A 154 19.67 -13.15 13.86
N ASP A 155 20.32 -14.18 13.32
CA ASP A 155 21.69 -14.56 13.66
C ASP A 155 22.55 -14.88 12.43
N ASN A 156 23.87 -14.83 12.62
CA ASN A 156 24.87 -15.05 11.56
C ASN A 156 25.22 -16.53 11.35
N ARG A 157 24.33 -17.47 11.70
CA ARG A 157 24.65 -18.89 11.49
C ARG A 157 24.68 -19.20 10.00
N TRP A 158 25.62 -20.06 9.60
CA TRP A 158 25.77 -20.50 8.22
C TRP A 158 24.47 -21.00 7.60
N THR A 159 23.60 -21.64 8.39
CA THR A 159 22.28 -22.15 7.98
C THR A 159 21.35 -21.04 7.48
N ARG A 160 21.43 -19.83 8.05
CA ARG A 160 20.71 -18.65 7.56
C ARG A 160 21.34 -18.14 6.27
N SER A 161 22.66 -17.96 6.26
CA SER A 161 23.41 -17.42 5.13
C SER A 161 23.31 -18.26 3.85
N VAL A 162 23.11 -19.57 3.95
CA VAL A 162 22.87 -20.46 2.79
C VAL A 162 21.40 -20.58 2.39
N SER A 163 20.47 -20.16 3.27
CA SER A 163 19.03 -20.14 3.00
C SER A 163 18.57 -18.84 2.34
N ASP A 164 19.38 -17.78 2.44
CA ASP A 164 19.24 -16.59 1.60
C ASP A 164 19.61 -17.00 0.17
N TRP A 165 18.59 -17.44 -0.56
CA TRP A 165 18.69 -17.95 -1.91
C TRP A 165 19.04 -16.81 -2.85
N ILE A 166 20.33 -16.65 -3.12
CA ILE A 166 20.83 -15.80 -4.21
C ILE A 166 20.88 -16.68 -5.46
N SER A 167 20.18 -16.26 -6.53
CA SER A 167 20.23 -16.94 -7.83
C SER A 167 21.68 -17.19 -8.25
N ARG A 168 22.00 -18.45 -8.54
CA ARG A 168 23.35 -18.90 -8.94
C ARG A 168 23.70 -18.54 -10.39
N ASP A 169 22.82 -17.84 -11.10
CA ASP A 169 23.04 -17.47 -12.50
C ASP A 169 23.73 -16.10 -12.66
N VAL A 170 23.93 -15.35 -11.58
CA VAL A 170 24.78 -14.16 -11.60
C VAL A 170 26.16 -14.55 -11.07
N LYS A 171 27.14 -14.59 -11.97
CA LYS A 171 28.56 -14.59 -11.60
C LYS A 171 28.77 -13.52 -10.52
N ARG A 172 29.22 -13.91 -9.32
CA ARG A 172 29.83 -12.97 -8.35
C ARG A 172 31.13 -12.45 -8.94
N THR A 173 31.06 -11.50 -9.88
CA THR A 173 32.23 -10.99 -10.60
C THR A 173 32.22 -9.47 -10.73
N ALA A 174 32.03 -8.78 -9.62
CA ALA A 174 32.68 -7.48 -9.47
C ALA A 174 33.32 -7.47 -8.08
N VAL A 175 34.64 -7.38 -8.05
CA VAL A 175 35.31 -6.83 -6.86
C VAL A 175 34.77 -5.39 -6.77
N PRO A 176 34.23 -4.96 -5.62
CA PRO A 176 33.74 -3.59 -5.47
C PRO A 176 34.86 -2.61 -5.78
N ASP A 177 34.64 -1.75 -6.76
CA ASP A 177 35.52 -0.61 -7.02
C ASP A 177 35.32 0.45 -5.94
N LEU A 178 36.41 1.11 -5.55
CA LEU A 178 36.35 2.31 -4.72
C LEU A 178 35.77 3.46 -5.55
N ILE A 179 34.67 4.01 -5.08
CA ILE A 179 33.91 5.08 -5.74
C ILE A 179 33.74 6.27 -4.79
N LYS A 180 33.50 7.44 -5.38
CA LYS A 180 33.26 8.70 -4.66
C LYS A 180 31.81 9.14 -4.77
N ILE A 181 31.22 9.43 -3.62
CA ILE A 181 29.87 9.99 -3.52
C ILE A 181 29.93 11.45 -3.12
N THR A 182 29.39 12.34 -3.95
CA THR A 182 29.41 13.80 -3.74
C THR A 182 28.03 14.31 -3.32
N LEU A 183 27.97 15.06 -2.23
CA LEU A 183 26.76 15.74 -1.74
C LEU A 183 26.57 17.13 -2.39
N PRO A 184 25.37 17.75 -2.31
CA PRO A 184 25.12 19.08 -2.87
C PRO A 184 26.04 20.18 -2.32
N ASN A 185 26.51 20.02 -1.09
CA ASN A 185 27.43 20.96 -0.43
C ASN A 185 28.90 20.76 -0.82
N GLY A 186 29.18 19.90 -1.81
CA GLY A 186 30.53 19.56 -2.27
C GLY A 186 31.27 18.54 -1.40
N LYS A 187 30.70 18.09 -0.27
CA LYS A 187 31.34 17.08 0.59
C LYS A 187 31.36 15.72 -0.11
N GLN A 188 32.52 15.08 -0.10
CA GLN A 188 32.73 13.75 -0.69
C GLN A 188 32.83 12.66 0.38
N PHE A 189 32.39 11.45 0.02
CA PHE A 189 32.52 10.24 0.83
C PHE A 189 33.08 9.11 -0.02
N ASP A 190 34.03 8.37 0.55
CA ASP A 190 34.50 7.12 -0.04
C ASP A 190 33.47 6.01 0.19
N ALA A 191 33.24 5.23 -0.87
CA ALA A 191 32.25 4.18 -0.95
C ALA A 191 32.77 3.02 -1.81
N GLU A 192 32.12 1.87 -1.69
CA GLU A 192 32.36 0.67 -2.50
C GLU A 192 31.16 0.44 -3.41
N SER A 193 31.40 0.29 -4.72
CA SER A 193 30.34 -0.03 -5.69
C SER A 193 29.66 -1.36 -5.36
N TRP A 194 28.36 -1.45 -5.66
CA TRP A 194 27.51 -2.62 -5.38
C TRP A 194 27.38 -2.99 -3.89
N ARG A 195 27.92 -2.17 -2.98
CA ARG A 195 27.88 -2.40 -1.53
C ARG A 195 27.36 -1.20 -0.74
N THR A 196 27.89 -0.02 -1.03
CA THR A 196 27.52 1.17 -0.26
C THR A 196 26.18 1.71 -0.75
N THR A 197 25.27 2.05 0.17
CA THR A 197 23.93 2.55 -0.16
C THR A 197 23.75 4.01 0.25
N PRO A 198 22.78 4.74 -0.34
CA PRO A 198 22.43 6.09 0.11
C PRO A 198 22.12 6.19 1.60
N LEU A 199 21.44 5.17 2.16
CA LEU A 199 21.17 5.10 3.60
C LEU A 199 22.45 5.11 4.44
N GLN A 200 23.44 4.28 4.08
CA GLN A 200 24.69 4.20 4.85
C GLN A 200 25.45 5.54 4.83
N ILE A 201 25.40 6.27 3.70
CA ILE A 201 25.93 7.63 3.64
C ILE A 201 25.13 8.58 4.55
N ALA A 202 23.79 8.49 4.54
CA ALA A 202 22.96 9.29 5.43
C ALA A 202 23.26 9.02 6.92
N GLU A 203 23.45 7.76 7.30
CA GLU A 203 23.81 7.35 8.67
C GLU A 203 25.18 7.86 9.09
N LYS A 204 26.17 7.89 8.17
CA LYS A 204 27.49 8.50 8.39
C LYS A 204 27.39 10.01 8.65
N ILE A 205 26.39 10.70 8.11
CA ILE A 205 26.17 12.12 8.36
C ILE A 205 25.48 12.32 9.73
N SER A 206 24.32 11.71 9.94
CA SER A 206 23.66 11.63 11.25
C SER A 206 22.51 10.62 11.24
N LYS A 207 22.25 9.99 12.39
CA LYS A 207 21.09 9.10 12.56
C LYS A 207 19.76 9.80 12.30
N GLY A 208 19.59 11.03 12.77
CA GLY A 208 18.35 11.79 12.56
C GLY A 208 18.10 12.13 11.08
N LEU A 209 19.14 12.36 10.28
CA LEU A 209 18.99 12.54 8.84
C LEU A 209 18.56 11.23 8.17
N ALA A 210 19.23 10.11 8.47
CA ALA A 210 18.87 8.80 7.93
C ALA A 210 17.43 8.38 8.27
N GLU A 211 16.96 8.71 9.47
CA GLU A 211 15.59 8.42 9.91
C GLU A 211 14.55 9.26 9.16
N ASN A 212 14.83 10.54 8.89
CA ASN A 212 13.89 11.45 8.22
C ASN A 212 13.98 11.43 6.68
N THR A 213 15.01 10.78 6.12
CA THR A 213 15.11 10.62 4.66
C THR A 213 14.09 9.59 4.18
N VAL A 214 13.33 9.94 3.15
CA VAL A 214 12.31 9.09 2.52
C VAL A 214 12.92 8.34 1.35
N ILE A 215 13.62 9.05 0.47
CA ILE A 215 14.23 8.53 -0.75
C ILE A 215 15.52 9.29 -1.08
N ALA A 216 16.31 8.80 -2.03
CA ALA A 216 17.47 9.51 -2.55
C ALA A 216 17.28 9.91 -4.02
N LYS A 217 18.04 10.90 -4.47
CA LYS A 217 18.38 11.10 -5.88
C LYS A 217 19.86 10.79 -6.09
N VAL A 218 20.15 9.92 -7.04
CA VAL A 218 21.50 9.53 -7.44
C VAL A 218 21.68 9.95 -8.88
N ASN A 219 22.63 10.86 -9.15
CA ASN A 219 22.84 11.43 -10.49
C ASN A 219 21.58 12.06 -11.11
N GLY A 220 20.73 12.66 -10.27
CA GLY A 220 19.47 13.28 -10.67
C GLY A 220 18.27 12.33 -10.73
N GLU A 221 18.48 11.02 -10.73
CA GLU A 221 17.42 10.01 -10.80
C GLU A 221 16.96 9.56 -9.40
N VAL A 222 15.66 9.33 -9.22
CA VAL A 222 15.11 8.86 -7.93
C VAL A 222 15.55 7.43 -7.67
N TRP A 223 16.01 7.15 -6.45
CA TRP A 223 16.78 5.95 -6.12
C TRP A 223 16.43 5.40 -4.73
N ASP A 224 16.20 4.09 -4.60
CA ASP A 224 15.91 3.46 -3.31
C ASP A 224 17.06 3.64 -2.32
N LEU A 225 16.74 3.93 -1.05
CA LEU A 225 17.76 4.14 -0.03
C LEU A 225 18.64 2.92 0.25
N ASP A 226 18.11 1.72 -0.02
CA ASP A 226 18.83 0.45 0.13
C ASP A 226 19.45 -0.04 -1.19
N ARG A 227 19.24 0.64 -2.33
CA ARG A 227 19.88 0.28 -3.61
C ARG A 227 21.34 0.77 -3.61
N PRO A 228 22.34 -0.13 -3.74
CA PRO A 228 23.74 0.28 -3.74
C PRO A 228 24.10 1.20 -4.91
N PHE A 229 25.13 2.01 -4.72
CA PHE A 229 25.74 2.78 -5.81
C PHE A 229 26.49 1.87 -6.78
N GLU A 230 26.42 2.18 -8.06
CA GLU A 230 27.06 1.38 -9.11
C GLU A 230 28.38 2.01 -9.59
N CYS A 231 28.51 3.33 -9.49
CA CYS A 231 29.67 4.11 -9.91
C CYS A 231 29.77 5.42 -9.09
N ASP A 232 30.80 6.24 -9.36
CA ASP A 232 30.91 7.60 -8.85
C ASP A 232 29.60 8.36 -9.08
N SER A 233 29.09 8.98 -8.03
CA SER A 233 27.73 9.53 -8.06
C SER A 233 27.56 10.79 -7.23
N THR A 234 26.60 11.62 -7.64
CA THR A 234 26.04 12.69 -6.82
C THR A 234 24.86 12.15 -6.02
N LEU A 235 24.77 12.50 -4.73
CA LEU A 235 23.73 12.02 -3.82
C LEU A 235 22.97 13.18 -3.19
N HIS A 236 21.67 13.28 -3.47
CA HIS A 236 20.76 14.20 -2.80
C HIS A 236 19.77 13.38 -1.95
N LEU A 237 19.71 13.63 -0.65
CA LEU A 237 18.79 12.93 0.26
C LEU A 237 17.50 13.73 0.38
N LEU A 238 16.37 13.12 0.02
CA LEU A 238 15.07 13.78 -0.01
C LEU A 238 14.24 13.43 1.21
N LYS A 239 13.59 14.45 1.78
CA LYS A 239 12.63 14.35 2.88
C LYS A 239 11.21 14.40 2.33
N PHE A 240 10.22 14.11 3.16
CA PHE A 240 8.82 14.07 2.73
C PHE A 240 8.32 15.38 2.07
N ASP A 241 8.90 16.53 2.41
CA ASP A 241 8.42 17.81 1.88
C ASP A 241 8.84 18.02 0.40
N ASP A 242 9.81 17.25 -0.11
CA ASP A 242 10.23 17.22 -1.51
C ASP A 242 9.20 16.50 -2.39
N ASP A 243 8.88 17.06 -3.56
CA ASP A 243 7.82 16.54 -4.45
C ASP A 243 8.07 15.09 -4.88
N ASP A 244 9.30 14.71 -5.26
CA ASP A 244 9.62 13.32 -5.61
C ASP A 244 9.46 12.35 -4.43
N ALA A 245 9.75 12.80 -3.22
CA ALA A 245 9.59 11.98 -2.02
C ALA A 245 8.10 11.76 -1.70
N LYS A 246 7.24 12.75 -1.91
CA LYS A 246 5.77 12.59 -1.80
C LYS A 246 5.25 11.59 -2.81
N GLN A 247 5.68 11.69 -4.07
CA GLN A 247 5.28 10.76 -5.13
C GLN A 247 5.67 9.31 -4.78
N VAL A 248 6.91 9.08 -4.34
CA VAL A 248 7.36 7.75 -3.90
C VAL A 248 6.62 7.27 -2.65
N PHE A 249 6.30 8.16 -1.72
CA PHE A 249 5.51 7.86 -0.54
C PHE A 249 4.10 7.39 -0.89
N TRP A 250 3.41 8.12 -1.76
CA TRP A 250 2.07 7.77 -2.23
C TRP A 250 2.07 6.48 -3.03
N HIS A 251 3.07 6.32 -3.90
CA HIS A 251 3.24 5.10 -4.68
C HIS A 251 3.47 3.87 -3.79
N SER A 252 4.29 3.99 -2.75
CA SER A 252 4.48 2.93 -1.75
C SER A 252 3.21 2.66 -0.93
N SER A 253 2.42 3.69 -0.65
CA SER A 253 1.13 3.56 0.03
C SER A 253 0.10 2.80 -0.83
N ALA A 254 0.12 3.02 -2.16
CA ALA A 254 -0.68 2.26 -3.10
C ALA A 254 -0.37 0.76 -3.02
N HIS A 255 0.91 0.38 -2.96
CA HIS A 255 1.28 -1.04 -2.82
C HIS A 255 0.76 -1.68 -1.54
N ILE A 256 0.75 -0.94 -0.42
CA ILE A 256 0.19 -1.44 0.84
C ILE A 256 -1.33 -1.64 0.73
N LEU A 257 -2.03 -0.71 0.04
CA LEU A 257 -3.45 -0.88 -0.28
C LEU A 257 -3.66 -2.09 -1.20
N GLY A 258 -2.82 -2.27 -2.22
CA GLY A 258 -2.84 -3.42 -3.12
C GLY A 258 -2.71 -4.75 -2.36
N GLU A 259 -1.78 -4.84 -1.41
CA GLU A 259 -1.66 -6.02 -0.53
C GLU A 259 -2.97 -6.27 0.23
N ALA A 260 -3.54 -5.23 0.82
CA ALA A 260 -4.77 -5.35 1.60
C ALA A 260 -5.95 -5.78 0.73
N MET A 261 -6.06 -5.24 -0.49
CA MET A 261 -7.10 -5.59 -1.45
C MET A 261 -6.94 -7.02 -1.98
N GLU A 262 -5.73 -7.46 -2.34
CA GLU A 262 -5.50 -8.85 -2.78
C GLU A 262 -5.78 -9.85 -1.65
N ARG A 263 -5.43 -9.51 -0.40
CA ARG A 263 -5.66 -10.37 0.77
C ARG A 263 -7.12 -10.42 1.21
N TYR A 264 -7.84 -9.30 1.15
CA TYR A 264 -9.23 -9.24 1.59
C TYR A 264 -10.20 -9.67 0.50
N CYS A 265 -10.04 -9.11 -0.69
CA CYS A 265 -10.97 -9.29 -1.80
C CYS A 265 -10.58 -10.43 -2.73
N GLY A 266 -9.31 -10.89 -2.72
CA GLY A 266 -8.83 -11.87 -3.70
C GLY A 266 -8.85 -11.36 -5.14
N GLY A 267 -8.96 -10.05 -5.34
CA GLY A 267 -9.09 -9.44 -6.67
C GLY A 267 -7.76 -9.32 -7.41
N HIS A 268 -7.85 -9.26 -8.73
CA HIS A 268 -6.71 -9.06 -9.61
C HIS A 268 -6.34 -7.58 -9.63
N LEU A 269 -5.17 -7.26 -9.08
CA LEU A 269 -4.61 -5.92 -9.07
C LEU A 269 -4.25 -5.46 -10.51
N CYS A 270 -4.59 -4.21 -10.82
CA CYS A 270 -4.35 -3.58 -12.12
C CYS A 270 -3.28 -2.48 -12.02
N TYR A 271 -3.71 -1.22 -11.89
CA TYR A 271 -2.87 -0.02 -11.84
C TYR A 271 -3.00 0.68 -10.48
N GLY A 272 -1.87 1.10 -9.90
CA GLY A 272 -1.86 1.86 -8.64
C GLY A 272 -0.87 3.01 -8.67
N PRO A 273 -1.14 4.09 -9.44
CA PRO A 273 -0.24 5.22 -9.50
C PRO A 273 -0.43 6.15 -8.28
N PRO A 274 0.62 6.91 -7.91
CA PRO A 274 0.43 8.09 -7.08
C PRO A 274 -0.32 9.18 -7.87
N VAL A 275 -1.01 10.05 -7.15
CA VAL A 275 -1.60 11.30 -7.64
C VAL A 275 -1.08 12.46 -6.79
N GLU A 276 -1.39 13.71 -7.17
CA GLU A 276 -0.82 14.91 -6.52
C GLU A 276 -1.02 14.91 -4.99
N GLU A 277 -2.21 14.57 -4.51
CA GLU A 277 -2.56 14.57 -3.09
C GLU A 277 -2.85 13.17 -2.50
N GLY A 278 -2.39 12.10 -3.15
CA GLY A 278 -2.67 10.76 -2.66
C GLY A 278 -2.34 9.66 -3.65
N PHE A 279 -3.15 8.61 -3.66
CA PHE A 279 -3.00 7.46 -4.55
C PHE A 279 -4.34 6.74 -4.70
N TYR A 280 -4.44 5.92 -5.74
CA TYR A 280 -5.51 4.94 -5.88
C TYR A 280 -4.93 3.59 -6.31
N TYR A 281 -5.75 2.54 -6.25
CA TYR A 281 -5.39 1.25 -6.80
C TYR A 281 -6.61 0.59 -7.43
N ASP A 282 -6.54 0.33 -8.73
CA ASP A 282 -7.56 -0.39 -9.48
C ASP A 282 -7.44 -1.90 -9.24
N MET A 283 -8.56 -2.53 -8.92
CA MET A 283 -8.65 -3.98 -8.74
C MET A 283 -9.91 -4.50 -9.43
N TRP A 284 -9.76 -5.61 -10.13
CA TRP A 284 -10.86 -6.34 -10.72
C TRP A 284 -11.24 -7.56 -9.90
N HIS A 285 -12.53 -7.82 -9.73
CA HIS A 285 -13.05 -9.05 -9.13
C HIS A 285 -14.41 -9.38 -9.76
N GLU A 286 -14.70 -10.67 -9.96
CA GLU A 286 -15.88 -11.12 -10.73
C GLU A 286 -17.21 -10.87 -10.01
N HIS A 287 -17.25 -11.05 -8.68
CA HIS A 287 -18.51 -11.05 -7.91
C HIS A 287 -18.52 -10.11 -6.71
N LEU A 288 -17.45 -9.36 -6.46
CA LEU A 288 -17.29 -8.55 -5.26
C LEU A 288 -17.12 -7.11 -5.66
N THR A 289 -18.03 -6.27 -5.15
CA THR A 289 -17.90 -4.82 -5.22
C THR A 289 -17.45 -4.34 -3.85
N VAL A 290 -16.32 -3.64 -3.79
CA VAL A 290 -15.84 -3.05 -2.53
C VAL A 290 -16.80 -1.92 -2.14
N SER A 291 -17.33 -2.00 -0.93
CA SER A 291 -18.23 -1.01 -0.35
C SER A 291 -17.61 -0.38 0.90
N GLN A 292 -18.28 0.59 1.50
CA GLN A 292 -17.80 1.24 2.73
C GLN A 292 -17.72 0.27 3.92
N GLU A 293 -18.52 -0.82 3.92
CA GLU A 293 -18.51 -1.83 4.98
C GLU A 293 -17.20 -2.65 5.00
N ASP A 294 -16.46 -2.64 3.89
CA ASP A 294 -15.21 -3.36 3.72
C ASP A 294 -14.00 -2.57 4.22
N PHE A 295 -14.11 -1.24 4.29
CA PHE A 295 -13.00 -0.33 4.62
C PHE A 295 -12.36 -0.66 5.96
N PRO A 296 -13.10 -0.93 7.06
CA PRO A 296 -12.48 -1.28 8.34
C PRO A 296 -11.58 -2.52 8.26
N LYS A 297 -11.95 -3.51 7.44
CA LYS A 297 -11.20 -4.77 7.27
C LYS A 297 -9.95 -4.54 6.42
N ILE A 298 -10.07 -3.76 5.34
CA ILE A 298 -8.93 -3.35 4.51
C ILE A 298 -7.95 -2.53 5.35
N GLU A 299 -8.43 -1.56 6.12
CA GLU A 299 -7.61 -0.76 7.02
C GLU A 299 -6.88 -1.60 8.07
N GLU A 300 -7.51 -2.65 8.59
CA GLU A 300 -6.88 -3.56 9.55
C GLU A 300 -5.68 -4.28 8.94
N ILE A 301 -5.80 -4.74 7.70
CA ILE A 301 -4.68 -5.37 6.98
C ILE A 301 -3.58 -4.35 6.70
N VAL A 302 -3.92 -3.14 6.25
CA VAL A 302 -2.96 -2.04 6.07
C VAL A 302 -2.21 -1.74 7.39
N LYS A 303 -2.94 -1.65 8.50
CA LYS A 303 -2.35 -1.43 9.85
C LYS A 303 -1.40 -2.56 10.23
N CYS A 304 -1.72 -3.81 9.88
CA CYS A 304 -0.84 -4.96 10.10
C CYS A 304 0.42 -4.86 9.24
N ALA A 305 0.30 -4.62 7.93
CA ALA A 305 1.44 -4.47 7.03
C ALA A 305 2.40 -3.37 7.49
N ILE A 306 1.87 -2.23 7.93
CA ILE A 306 2.64 -1.12 8.51
C ILE A 306 3.33 -1.53 9.81
N LYS A 307 2.62 -2.21 10.72
CA LYS A 307 3.16 -2.67 12.01
C LYS A 307 4.30 -3.67 11.82
N ASP A 308 4.18 -4.54 10.82
CA ASP A 308 5.16 -5.56 10.47
C ASP A 308 6.44 -4.97 9.85
N LYS A 309 6.40 -3.68 9.45
CA LYS A 309 7.51 -2.99 8.78
C LYS A 309 8.07 -3.80 7.62
N GLN A 310 7.17 -4.33 6.78
CA GLN A 310 7.55 -5.14 5.64
C GLN A 310 8.49 -4.33 4.73
N PRO A 311 9.67 -4.86 4.39
CA PRO A 311 10.62 -4.19 3.51
C PRO A 311 10.11 -4.20 2.07
N PHE A 312 10.42 -3.14 1.32
CA PHE A 312 10.26 -3.11 -0.13
C PHE A 312 11.54 -3.65 -0.78
N GLU A 313 11.47 -4.87 -1.29
CA GLU A 313 12.61 -5.57 -1.89
C GLU A 313 12.54 -5.45 -3.42
N ARG A 314 13.50 -4.73 -3.99
CA ARG A 314 13.65 -4.60 -5.45
C ARG A 314 14.24 -5.88 -6.04
N LEU A 315 13.60 -6.41 -7.08
CA LEU A 315 14.05 -7.59 -7.81
C LEU A 315 14.04 -7.30 -9.31
N GLU A 316 15.05 -7.77 -10.03
CA GLU A 316 15.07 -7.76 -11.49
C GLU A 316 14.75 -9.16 -12.01
N MET A 317 13.78 -9.26 -12.91
CA MET A 317 13.26 -10.54 -13.40
C MET A 317 13.10 -10.53 -14.92
N THR A 318 13.31 -11.70 -15.52
CA THR A 318 13.08 -11.90 -16.96
C THR A 318 11.59 -11.87 -17.30
N LYS A 319 11.29 -11.44 -18.52
CA LYS A 319 9.90 -11.38 -19.03
C LYS A 319 9.20 -12.74 -18.95
N GLU A 320 9.90 -13.84 -19.22
CA GLU A 320 9.36 -15.20 -19.17
C GLU A 320 8.94 -15.59 -17.75
N ASN A 321 9.79 -15.31 -16.75
CA ASN A 321 9.49 -15.62 -15.36
C ASN A 321 8.32 -14.80 -14.84
N LEU A 322 8.18 -13.54 -15.29
CA LEU A 322 7.06 -12.68 -14.93
C LEU A 322 5.74 -13.16 -15.53
N LEU A 323 5.75 -13.61 -16.78
CA LEU A 323 4.56 -14.17 -17.42
C LEU A 323 4.06 -15.42 -16.71
N GLU A 324 4.98 -16.27 -16.22
CA GLU A 324 4.59 -17.45 -15.44
C GLU A 324 4.12 -17.06 -14.02
N MET A 325 4.82 -16.13 -13.36
CA MET A 325 4.46 -15.66 -12.01
C MET A 325 3.08 -15.00 -11.97
N PHE A 326 2.78 -14.14 -12.93
CA PHE A 326 1.51 -13.39 -12.99
C PHE A 326 0.45 -14.08 -13.85
N LYS A 327 0.63 -15.36 -14.20
CA LYS A 327 -0.29 -16.10 -15.08
C LYS A 327 -1.76 -16.06 -14.62
N TYR A 328 -2.00 -15.94 -13.31
CA TYR A 328 -3.33 -15.84 -12.73
C TYR A 328 -4.01 -14.47 -12.96
N ASN A 329 -3.24 -13.41 -13.18
CA ASN A 329 -3.71 -12.04 -13.31
C ASN A 329 -3.60 -11.56 -14.77
N GLU A 330 -4.71 -11.60 -15.50
CA GLU A 330 -4.77 -11.22 -16.91
C GLU A 330 -4.33 -9.77 -17.18
N PHE A 331 -4.56 -8.86 -16.24
CA PHE A 331 -4.19 -7.45 -16.36
C PHE A 331 -2.68 -7.28 -16.30
N LYS A 332 -2.00 -7.91 -15.33
CA LYS A 332 -0.53 -7.89 -15.24
C LYS A 332 0.10 -8.56 -16.45
N VAL A 333 -0.43 -9.70 -16.92
CA VAL A 333 0.04 -10.37 -18.15
C VAL A 333 -0.08 -9.45 -19.37
N ARG A 334 -1.20 -8.73 -19.51
CA ARG A 334 -1.40 -7.74 -20.56
C ARG A 334 -0.36 -6.61 -20.48
N ILE A 335 -0.13 -6.06 -19.28
CA ILE A 335 0.88 -5.02 -19.05
C ILE A 335 2.27 -5.52 -19.45
N ILE A 336 2.65 -6.74 -19.06
CA ILE A 336 3.94 -7.33 -19.41
C ILE A 336 4.11 -7.50 -20.91
N LYS A 337 3.07 -7.95 -21.62
CA LYS A 337 3.13 -8.11 -23.07
C LYS A 337 3.21 -6.78 -23.81
N GLN A 338 2.47 -5.76 -23.36
CA GLN A 338 2.30 -4.51 -24.09
C GLN A 338 3.33 -3.42 -23.74
N LYS A 339 3.77 -3.35 -22.47
CA LYS A 339 4.60 -2.24 -21.97
C LYS A 339 6.06 -2.61 -21.70
N ILE A 340 6.39 -3.90 -21.59
CA ILE A 340 7.76 -4.36 -21.33
C ILE A 340 8.39 -4.85 -22.62
N ASN A 341 9.22 -3.98 -23.20
CA ASN A 341 9.95 -4.23 -24.45
C ASN A 341 11.39 -4.69 -24.20
N THR A 342 11.81 -4.81 -22.94
CA THR A 342 13.14 -5.24 -22.51
C THR A 342 13.14 -6.71 -22.07
N PRO A 343 14.29 -7.42 -22.11
CA PRO A 343 14.40 -8.80 -21.63
C PRO A 343 14.10 -8.96 -20.14
N THR A 344 14.48 -7.95 -19.35
CA THR A 344 14.24 -7.89 -17.91
C THR A 344 13.45 -6.63 -17.54
N THR A 345 12.76 -6.68 -16.41
CA THR A 345 12.18 -5.50 -15.76
C THR A 345 12.29 -5.66 -14.24
N THR A 346 11.99 -4.57 -13.54
CA THR A 346 11.91 -4.56 -12.09
C THR A 346 10.53 -5.01 -11.60
N VAL A 347 10.52 -5.70 -10.46
CA VAL A 347 9.37 -5.92 -9.59
C VAL A 347 9.75 -5.59 -8.16
N TYR A 348 8.76 -5.28 -7.34
CA TYR A 348 8.96 -5.05 -5.91
C TYR A 348 8.15 -6.05 -5.11
N ARG A 349 8.81 -6.68 -4.14
CA ARG A 349 8.16 -7.49 -3.13
C ARG A 349 7.97 -6.67 -1.87
N CYS A 350 6.76 -6.66 -1.33
CA CYS A 350 6.42 -6.08 -0.04
C CYS A 350 5.60 -7.11 0.74
N GLY A 351 6.24 -7.77 1.71
CA GLY A 351 5.62 -8.86 2.45
C GLY A 351 5.13 -10.00 1.54
N PRO A 352 3.82 -10.33 1.53
CA PRO A 352 3.27 -11.35 0.65
C PRO A 352 3.00 -10.86 -0.78
N LEU A 353 2.92 -9.54 -1.00
CA LEU A 353 2.66 -8.95 -2.32
C LEU A 353 3.95 -8.92 -3.15
N ILE A 354 3.84 -9.30 -4.43
CA ILE A 354 4.83 -9.01 -5.46
C ILE A 354 4.13 -8.21 -6.54
N ASP A 355 4.62 -7.01 -6.83
CA ASP A 355 4.00 -6.11 -7.80
C ASP A 355 4.97 -5.70 -8.91
N LEU A 356 4.43 -5.60 -10.12
CA LEU A 356 5.15 -5.17 -11.31
C LEU A 356 5.33 -3.66 -11.29
N CYS A 357 6.49 -3.22 -10.82
CA CYS A 357 6.79 -1.81 -10.67
C CYS A 357 8.27 -1.49 -10.93
N ARG A 358 8.52 -0.32 -11.52
CA ARG A 358 9.87 0.23 -11.71
C ARG A 358 10.46 0.83 -10.44
N GLY A 359 9.61 1.19 -9.48
CA GLY A 359 9.98 1.89 -8.27
C GLY A 359 10.40 3.35 -8.54
N PRO A 360 11.11 3.98 -7.59
CA PRO A 360 11.55 3.39 -6.31
C PRO A 360 10.45 3.40 -5.24
N HIS A 361 10.73 2.78 -4.08
CA HIS A 361 9.84 2.74 -2.92
C HIS A 361 10.50 3.23 -1.65
N VAL A 362 9.68 3.56 -0.64
CA VAL A 362 10.17 3.77 0.73
C VAL A 362 10.77 2.46 1.26
N ARG A 363 11.71 2.53 2.21
CA ARG A 363 12.42 1.33 2.72
C ARG A 363 11.50 0.22 3.22
N HIS A 364 10.48 0.59 3.99
CA HIS A 364 9.54 -0.36 4.56
C HIS A 364 8.20 0.33 4.86
N THR A 365 7.13 -0.46 4.92
CA THR A 365 5.74 0.00 5.15
C THR A 365 5.58 0.87 6.40
N GLY A 366 6.35 0.61 7.45
CA GLY A 366 6.36 1.41 8.69
C GLY A 366 6.72 2.89 8.51
N LYS A 367 7.38 3.28 7.41
CA LYS A 367 7.67 4.69 7.09
C LYS A 367 6.40 5.49 6.77
N ILE A 368 5.36 4.84 6.25
CA ILE A 368 4.09 5.48 5.89
C ILE A 368 3.41 6.09 7.12
N LYS A 369 3.30 5.32 8.21
CA LYS A 369 2.67 5.80 9.45
C LYS A 369 3.47 6.90 10.13
N ALA A 370 4.80 6.85 10.09
CA ALA A 370 5.63 7.85 10.76
C ALA A 370 5.42 9.25 10.18
N GLU A 371 5.37 9.39 8.86
CA GLU A 371 5.19 10.70 8.22
C GLU A 371 3.72 11.14 8.21
N ALA A 372 2.78 10.22 7.97
CA ALA A 372 1.35 10.54 8.03
C ALA A 372 0.92 10.96 9.45
N ALA A 373 1.38 10.25 10.49
CA ALA A 373 1.01 10.57 11.87
C ALA A 373 1.67 11.85 12.42
N LYS A 374 2.83 12.26 11.88
CA LYS A 374 3.47 13.54 12.24
C LYS A 374 2.64 14.75 11.81
N ARG A 375 1.85 14.63 10.73
CA ARG A 375 1.15 15.73 10.08
C ARG A 375 -0.38 15.57 10.08
N ASP A 376 -0.90 14.68 10.91
CA ASP A 376 -2.34 14.43 11.02
C ASP A 376 -3.02 15.46 11.92
N HIS A 377 -3.75 16.40 11.31
CA HIS A 377 -4.51 17.43 12.03
C HIS A 377 -5.57 16.84 12.96
N ARG A 378 -6.07 15.62 12.72
CA ARG A 378 -7.04 14.94 13.60
C ARG A 378 -6.41 14.52 14.92
N LYS A 379 -5.11 14.20 14.89
CA LYS A 379 -4.33 13.90 16.09
C LYS A 379 -4.10 15.19 16.88
N LEU A 380 -3.57 16.23 16.21
CA LEU A 380 -3.33 17.53 16.84
C LEU A 380 -4.61 18.16 17.38
N GLY A 381 -5.71 18.08 16.63
CA GLY A 381 -7.02 18.60 17.04
C GLY A 381 -7.55 17.96 18.31
N ARG A 382 -7.23 16.69 18.55
CA ARG A 382 -7.56 15.99 19.80
C ARG A 382 -6.59 16.31 20.93
N GLU A 383 -5.29 16.25 20.66
CA GLU A 383 -4.23 16.48 21.66
C GLU A 383 -4.24 17.92 22.18
N GLN A 384 -4.62 18.89 21.35
CA GLN A 384 -4.69 20.30 21.70
C GLN A 384 -6.12 20.78 22.01
N GLU A 385 -7.11 19.88 22.05
CA GLU A 385 -8.51 20.21 22.32
C GLU A 385 -9.04 21.33 21.41
N LEU A 386 -8.86 21.17 20.09
CA LEU A 386 -9.31 22.14 19.08
C LEU A 386 -10.71 21.78 18.57
N PHE A 387 -10.93 20.50 18.25
CA PHE A 387 -12.22 20.02 17.73
C PHE A 387 -12.39 18.51 17.97
N PHE A 388 -13.63 18.04 17.88
CA PHE A 388 -13.95 16.61 17.81
C PHE A 388 -15.05 16.34 16.79
N PHE A 389 -15.24 15.07 16.43
CA PHE A 389 -16.34 14.61 15.59
C PHE A 389 -17.20 13.63 16.37
N ASN A 390 -18.51 13.62 16.08
CA ASN A 390 -19.46 12.72 16.71
C ASN A 390 -20.25 11.96 15.64
N HIS A 391 -20.52 10.67 15.87
CA HIS A 391 -21.32 9.83 14.97
C HIS A 391 -22.75 10.34 14.79
N LEU A 392 -23.27 11.13 15.73
CA LEU A 392 -24.58 11.80 15.61
C LEU A 392 -24.58 12.94 14.57
N SER A 393 -23.42 13.44 14.16
CA SER A 393 -23.29 14.41 13.07
C SER A 393 -22.03 14.13 12.23
N PRO A 394 -22.03 13.05 11.42
CA PRO A 394 -20.88 12.66 10.63
C PRO A 394 -20.45 13.78 9.68
N GLY A 395 -19.14 14.03 9.62
CA GLY A 395 -18.59 15.07 8.74
C GLY A 395 -18.88 16.50 9.20
N SER A 396 -19.35 16.69 10.43
CA SER A 396 -19.53 18.02 11.03
C SER A 396 -18.68 18.13 12.30
N ALA A 397 -17.72 19.05 12.30
CA ALA A 397 -16.82 19.24 13.43
C ALA A 397 -17.48 20.03 14.56
N PHE A 398 -17.30 19.55 15.79
CA PHE A 398 -17.57 20.30 17.01
C PHE A 398 -16.30 21.01 17.43
N TRP A 399 -16.34 22.33 17.54
CA TRP A 399 -15.19 23.15 17.89
C TRP A 399 -15.15 23.43 19.39
N TYR A 400 -14.03 23.13 20.02
CA TYR A 400 -13.74 23.56 21.40
C TYR A 400 -13.33 25.03 21.44
N PRO A 401 -13.31 25.68 22.62
CA PRO A 401 -12.95 27.10 22.73
C PRO A 401 -11.62 27.48 22.06
N LYS A 402 -10.58 26.63 22.16
CA LYS A 402 -9.27 26.87 21.53
C LYS A 402 -9.35 26.82 20.00
N GLY A 403 -10.03 25.82 19.45
CA GLY A 403 -10.22 25.71 17.99
C GLY A 403 -11.12 26.83 17.45
N ALA A 404 -12.19 27.16 18.18
CA ALA A 404 -13.07 28.29 17.85
C ALA A 404 -12.31 29.62 17.88
N HIS A 405 -11.35 29.81 18.79
CA HIS A 405 -10.49 30.99 18.80
C HIS A 405 -9.66 31.12 17.52
N ILE A 406 -9.04 30.02 17.06
CA ILE A 406 -8.29 29.99 15.78
C ILE A 406 -9.24 30.31 14.62
N TYR A 407 -10.37 29.60 14.54
CA TYR A 407 -11.37 29.80 13.51
C TYR A 407 -11.84 31.27 13.42
N ASN A 408 -12.23 31.85 14.56
CA ASN A 408 -12.70 33.24 14.61
C ASN A 408 -11.57 34.24 14.28
N THR A 409 -10.33 33.92 14.63
CA THR A 409 -9.17 34.77 14.29
C THR A 409 -8.97 34.82 12.78
N LEU A 410 -9.05 33.67 12.10
CA LEU A 410 -8.94 33.57 10.63
C LEU A 410 -10.11 34.27 9.93
N VAL A 411 -11.35 34.06 10.39
CA VAL A 411 -12.52 34.75 9.83
C VAL A 411 -12.40 36.27 10.01
N ASN A 412 -11.98 36.74 11.18
CA ASN A 412 -11.79 38.17 11.43
C ASN A 412 -10.64 38.77 10.62
N PHE A 413 -9.58 37.99 10.35
CA PHE A 413 -8.51 38.38 9.43
C PHE A 413 -9.07 38.59 8.02
N ILE A 414 -9.74 37.58 7.44
CA ILE A 414 -10.29 37.69 6.08
C ILE A 414 -11.36 38.78 5.98
N ARG A 415 -12.23 38.96 6.98
CA ARG A 415 -13.17 40.09 7.01
C ARG A 415 -12.47 41.45 6.90
N LYS A 416 -11.33 41.64 7.57
CA LYS A 416 -10.56 42.88 7.47
C LYS A 416 -9.99 43.05 6.06
N GLU A 417 -9.45 41.98 5.48
CA GLU A 417 -8.90 42.02 4.13
C GLU A 417 -9.95 42.25 3.05
N TYR A 418 -11.16 41.70 3.23
CA TYR A 418 -12.31 41.96 2.37
C TYR A 418 -12.74 43.43 2.41
N ARG A 419 -12.84 44.03 3.61
CA ARG A 419 -13.19 45.47 3.73
C ARG A 419 -12.17 46.38 3.05
N LYS A 420 -10.87 46.08 3.17
CA LYS A 420 -9.81 46.85 2.48
C LYS A 420 -9.95 46.81 0.96
N ARG A 421 -10.53 45.74 0.41
CA ARG A 421 -10.70 45.49 -1.02
C ARG A 421 -12.11 45.80 -1.53
N GLY A 422 -12.94 46.46 -0.71
CA GLY A 422 -14.27 46.90 -1.11
C GLY A 422 -15.33 45.79 -1.19
N PHE A 423 -15.10 44.64 -0.55
CA PHE A 423 -16.13 43.61 -0.39
C PHE A 423 -17.10 43.99 0.72
N THR A 424 -18.38 43.75 0.48
CA THR A 424 -19.47 43.96 1.44
C THR A 424 -19.95 42.61 1.93
N GLU A 425 -19.91 42.39 3.24
CA GLU A 425 -20.40 41.14 3.85
C GLU A 425 -21.94 41.10 3.78
N VAL A 426 -22.47 39.99 3.26
CA VAL A 426 -23.90 39.72 3.14
C VAL A 426 -24.26 38.45 3.91
N ILE A 427 -25.56 38.28 4.19
CA ILE A 427 -26.09 37.09 4.87
C ILE A 427 -27.20 36.51 4.03
N THR A 428 -27.03 35.26 3.61
CA THR A 428 -28.03 34.52 2.82
C THR A 428 -28.62 33.34 3.58
N PRO A 429 -29.89 32.95 3.30
CA PRO A 429 -30.49 31.75 3.85
C PRO A 429 -29.64 30.47 3.67
N ASN A 430 -29.82 29.51 4.58
CA ASN A 430 -29.15 28.20 4.49
C ASN A 430 -29.96 27.16 3.69
N MET A 431 -31.23 27.45 3.42
CA MET A 431 -32.20 26.53 2.84
C MET A 431 -32.99 27.25 1.76
N TYR A 432 -33.18 26.58 0.62
CA TYR A 432 -33.91 27.11 -0.53
C TYR A 432 -34.78 26.02 -1.14
N ASN A 433 -35.85 26.44 -1.81
CA ASN A 433 -36.65 25.59 -2.69
C ASN A 433 -35.78 25.13 -3.89
N SER A 434 -35.98 23.88 -4.36
CA SER A 434 -35.21 23.27 -5.45
C SER A 434 -35.22 24.09 -6.75
N GLN A 435 -36.27 24.88 -6.99
CA GLN A 435 -36.42 25.77 -8.13
C GLN A 435 -35.22 26.71 -8.32
N LEU A 436 -34.56 27.14 -7.23
CA LEU A 436 -33.35 27.97 -7.33
C LEU A 436 -32.18 27.22 -7.98
N TRP A 437 -32.01 25.94 -7.63
CA TRP A 437 -30.95 25.09 -8.17
C TRP A 437 -31.28 24.61 -9.58
N GLU A 438 -32.56 24.42 -9.88
CA GLU A 438 -33.03 24.14 -11.25
C GLU A 438 -32.74 25.34 -12.17
N THR A 439 -33.07 26.55 -11.71
CA THR A 439 -32.83 27.79 -12.46
C THR A 439 -31.34 28.05 -12.67
N SER A 440 -30.51 27.79 -11.66
CA SER A 440 -29.06 27.99 -11.76
C SER A 440 -28.31 26.82 -12.43
N GLY A 441 -29.01 25.76 -12.85
CA GLY A 441 -28.43 24.57 -13.46
C GLY A 441 -27.80 23.57 -12.48
N HIS A 442 -27.55 23.97 -11.23
CA HIS A 442 -26.94 23.12 -10.19
C HIS A 442 -27.73 21.85 -9.90
N TRP A 443 -29.06 21.86 -10.04
CA TRP A 443 -29.87 20.67 -9.76
C TRP A 443 -29.46 19.46 -10.59
N LYS A 444 -29.18 19.67 -11.89
CA LYS A 444 -28.78 18.59 -12.79
C LYS A 444 -27.42 17.99 -12.44
N HIS A 445 -26.51 18.81 -11.91
CA HIS A 445 -25.10 18.44 -11.69
C HIS A 445 -24.79 18.06 -10.24
N TYR A 446 -25.52 18.61 -9.26
CA TYR A 446 -25.19 18.51 -7.83
C TYR A 446 -26.30 17.92 -6.95
N SER A 447 -27.50 17.65 -7.47
CA SER A 447 -28.65 17.23 -6.62
C SER A 447 -28.40 15.97 -5.79
N GLU A 448 -27.60 15.03 -6.29
CA GLU A 448 -27.23 13.81 -5.55
C GLU A 448 -26.29 14.09 -4.37
N ASP A 449 -25.48 15.14 -4.47
CA ASP A 449 -24.55 15.60 -3.43
C ASP A 449 -25.17 16.66 -2.50
N MET A 450 -26.49 16.86 -2.56
CA MET A 450 -27.22 17.83 -1.71
C MET A 450 -28.02 17.13 -0.62
N PHE A 451 -28.10 17.77 0.54
CA PHE A 451 -29.10 17.40 1.55
C PHE A 451 -30.46 17.95 1.14
N ARG A 452 -31.36 17.05 0.75
CA ARG A 452 -32.71 17.33 0.26
C ARG A 452 -33.76 16.90 1.30
N PHE A 453 -34.86 17.62 1.40
CA PHE A 453 -36.01 17.27 2.22
C PHE A 453 -37.28 17.92 1.66
N GLU A 454 -38.42 17.33 1.99
CA GLU A 454 -39.72 17.80 1.53
C GLU A 454 -40.38 18.68 2.60
N ILE A 455 -40.90 19.84 2.18
CA ILE A 455 -41.71 20.74 3.01
C ILE A 455 -42.97 21.05 2.22
N GLU A 456 -44.14 20.75 2.78
CA GLU A 456 -45.44 21.10 2.18
C GLU A 456 -45.60 20.62 0.71
N LYS A 457 -45.06 19.44 0.39
CA LYS A 457 -45.02 18.84 -0.97
C LYS A 457 -44.06 19.51 -1.96
N GLU A 458 -43.27 20.48 -1.50
CA GLU A 458 -42.19 21.08 -2.27
C GLU A 458 -40.84 20.52 -1.83
N GLN A 459 -39.90 20.43 -2.77
CA GLN A 459 -38.54 19.98 -2.48
C GLN A 459 -37.68 21.18 -2.06
N PHE A 460 -37.02 21.03 -0.92
CA PHE A 460 -36.06 21.98 -0.40
C PHE A 460 -34.70 21.31 -0.24
N GLY A 461 -33.65 22.12 -0.15
CA GLY A 461 -32.32 21.63 0.16
C GLY A 461 -31.49 22.64 0.93
N LEU A 462 -30.51 22.13 1.67
CA LEU A 462 -29.46 22.96 2.25
C LEU A 462 -28.53 23.43 1.12
N LYS A 463 -28.11 24.69 1.16
CA LYS A 463 -27.25 25.25 0.11
C LYS A 463 -25.87 24.55 0.07
N PRO A 464 -25.42 24.05 -1.10
CA PRO A 464 -24.08 23.50 -1.29
C PRO A 464 -23.03 24.56 -1.65
N MET A 465 -23.48 25.79 -1.95
CA MET A 465 -22.70 26.97 -2.34
C MET A 465 -23.53 28.25 -2.17
N ASN A 466 -22.90 29.43 -2.13
CA ASN A 466 -23.62 30.69 -1.93
C ASN A 466 -24.05 31.39 -3.24
N CYS A 467 -23.47 31.04 -4.39
CA CYS A 467 -23.60 31.79 -5.66
C CYS A 467 -25.06 32.13 -6.04
N PRO A 468 -26.00 31.17 -6.06
CA PRO A 468 -27.39 31.48 -6.46
C PRO A 468 -28.12 32.41 -5.48
N GLY A 469 -27.80 32.35 -4.19
CA GLY A 469 -28.30 33.31 -3.21
C GLY A 469 -27.81 34.73 -3.50
N HIS A 470 -26.54 34.90 -3.87
CA HIS A 470 -25.96 36.19 -4.24
C HIS A 470 -26.56 36.72 -5.55
N CYS A 471 -26.84 35.84 -6.51
CA CYS A 471 -27.53 36.20 -7.75
C CYS A 471 -28.96 36.71 -7.49
N LEU A 472 -29.70 36.11 -6.55
CA LEU A 472 -31.01 36.63 -6.14
C LEU A 472 -30.90 38.03 -5.51
N MET A 473 -29.90 38.26 -4.66
CA MET A 473 -29.67 39.57 -4.07
C MET A 473 -29.32 40.63 -5.12
N TYR A 474 -28.45 40.29 -6.07
CA TYR A 474 -28.12 41.16 -7.19
C TYR A 474 -29.36 41.45 -8.04
N ALA A 475 -30.13 40.44 -8.42
CA ALA A 475 -31.32 40.60 -9.25
C ALA A 475 -32.47 41.37 -8.58
N HIS A 476 -32.52 41.41 -7.24
CA HIS A 476 -33.61 42.06 -6.50
C HIS A 476 -33.61 43.59 -6.61
N GLN A 477 -32.44 44.21 -6.78
CA GLN A 477 -32.29 45.66 -6.86
C GLN A 477 -31.79 46.07 -8.25
N PRO A 478 -32.25 47.22 -8.79
CA PRO A 478 -31.67 47.76 -10.02
C PRO A 478 -30.25 48.30 -9.73
N HIS A 479 -29.29 48.00 -10.61
CA HIS A 479 -27.91 48.48 -10.51
C HIS A 479 -27.54 49.32 -11.72
N ALA A 480 -26.90 50.46 -11.48
CA ALA A 480 -26.35 51.30 -12.54
C ALA A 480 -24.93 50.84 -12.91
N TYR A 481 -24.53 51.07 -14.17
CA TYR A 481 -23.25 50.59 -14.69
C TYR A 481 -22.03 51.12 -13.92
N ASN A 482 -22.15 52.30 -13.30
CA ASN A 482 -21.09 52.97 -12.54
C ASN A 482 -20.98 52.48 -11.08
N GLU A 483 -21.95 51.70 -10.60
CA GLU A 483 -21.89 51.02 -9.29
C GLU A 483 -21.07 49.73 -9.37
N LEU A 484 -20.87 49.19 -10.58
CA LEU A 484 -20.03 48.01 -10.82
C LEU A 484 -18.54 48.38 -10.76
N PRO A 485 -17.70 47.56 -10.10
CA PRO A 485 -18.00 46.20 -9.62
C PRO A 485 -18.62 46.15 -8.20
N ILE A 486 -19.67 45.34 -8.05
CA ILE A 486 -20.29 45.02 -6.75
C ILE A 486 -19.69 43.72 -6.23
N ARG A 487 -19.22 43.73 -4.99
CA ARG A 487 -18.50 42.59 -4.38
C ARG A 487 -19.20 42.13 -3.11
N TYR A 488 -19.79 40.95 -3.14
CA TYR A 488 -20.40 40.33 -1.97
C TYR A 488 -19.45 39.30 -1.36
N ALA A 489 -19.28 39.34 -0.04
CA ALA A 489 -18.57 38.32 0.73
C ALA A 489 -19.57 37.62 1.67
N ASP A 490 -19.48 36.30 1.83
CA ASP A 490 -20.43 35.52 2.62
C ASP A 490 -19.71 34.37 3.33
N PHE A 491 -19.83 34.35 4.66
CA PHE A 491 -19.29 33.30 5.52
C PHE A 491 -20.38 32.30 5.94
N GLY A 492 -21.45 32.20 5.15
CA GLY A 492 -22.60 31.34 5.37
C GLY A 492 -22.23 29.86 5.44
N VAL A 493 -23.02 29.10 6.20
CA VAL A 493 -22.79 27.66 6.37
C VAL A 493 -23.27 26.92 5.13
N LEU A 494 -22.39 26.10 4.58
CA LEU A 494 -22.64 25.25 3.42
C LEU A 494 -22.71 23.79 3.82
N HIS A 495 -23.50 23.03 3.06
CA HIS A 495 -23.64 21.60 3.26
C HIS A 495 -23.52 20.82 1.94
N ARG A 496 -22.68 19.79 1.93
CA ARG A 496 -22.57 18.82 0.83
C ARG A 496 -22.72 17.41 1.40
N ASN A 497 -23.55 16.58 0.77
CA ASN A 497 -23.82 15.22 1.19
C ASN A 497 -22.69 14.26 0.76
N GLU A 498 -21.47 14.57 1.20
CA GLU A 498 -20.29 13.74 0.94
C GLU A 498 -20.51 12.31 1.47
N MET A 499 -20.05 11.32 0.71
CA MET A 499 -20.11 9.92 1.10
C MET A 499 -19.41 9.69 2.45
N SER A 500 -20.01 8.90 3.34
CA SER A 500 -19.52 8.79 4.72
C SER A 500 -18.09 8.23 4.82
N GLY A 501 -17.71 7.32 3.91
CA GLY A 501 -16.35 6.79 3.80
C GLY A 501 -15.30 7.74 3.22
N ALA A 502 -15.72 8.86 2.59
CA ALA A 502 -14.80 9.88 2.08
C ALA A 502 -14.48 10.96 3.13
N LEU A 503 -15.20 10.98 4.27
CA LEU A 503 -15.02 11.97 5.32
C LEU A 503 -13.67 11.79 6.01
N SER A 504 -12.90 12.87 6.13
CA SER A 504 -11.57 12.82 6.76
C SER A 504 -11.26 14.11 7.52
N GLY A 505 -11.40 14.06 8.85
CA GLY A 505 -11.12 15.19 9.72
C GLY A 505 -11.79 16.48 9.23
N LEU A 506 -11.06 17.60 9.25
CA LEU A 506 -11.47 18.88 8.67
C LEU A 506 -11.21 19.04 7.16
N THR A 507 -10.56 18.10 6.47
CA THR A 507 -10.22 18.27 5.04
C THR A 507 -11.37 17.88 4.11
N ARG A 508 -12.20 16.90 4.51
CA ARG A 508 -13.41 16.50 3.78
C ARG A 508 -14.58 16.31 4.74
N VAL A 509 -15.54 17.22 4.67
CA VAL A 509 -16.62 17.41 5.64
C VAL A 509 -17.96 17.63 4.94
N ARG A 510 -19.06 17.33 5.62
CA ARG A 510 -20.43 17.59 5.16
C ARG A 510 -20.89 19.01 5.44
N ARG A 511 -20.38 19.62 6.51
CA ARG A 511 -20.66 21.01 6.90
C ARG A 511 -19.37 21.80 6.88
N PHE A 512 -19.35 22.90 6.13
CA PHE A 512 -18.20 23.78 6.01
C PHE A 512 -18.63 25.24 5.84
N GLN A 513 -17.68 26.15 5.97
CA GLN A 513 -17.84 27.57 5.70
C GLN A 513 -16.64 27.97 4.86
N GLN A 514 -16.91 28.62 3.73
CA GLN A 514 -15.88 29.21 2.89
C GLN A 514 -15.82 30.69 3.21
N ASP A 515 -14.66 31.28 3.00
CA ASP A 515 -14.50 32.71 2.76
C ASP A 515 -15.02 33.07 1.36
N ASP A 516 -16.27 32.71 1.08
CA ASP A 516 -16.84 32.80 -0.26
C ASP A 516 -17.12 34.26 -0.65
N ALA A 517 -16.97 34.57 -1.93
CA ALA A 517 -17.26 35.89 -2.45
C ALA A 517 -17.61 35.87 -3.94
N HIS A 518 -18.51 36.76 -4.34
CA HIS A 518 -18.96 36.92 -5.73
C HIS A 518 -18.84 38.37 -6.16
N ILE A 519 -18.20 38.58 -7.30
CA ILE A 519 -17.98 39.90 -7.91
C ILE A 519 -18.87 40.00 -9.14
N PHE A 520 -19.83 40.93 -9.10
CA PHE A 520 -20.63 41.32 -10.25
C PHE A 520 -19.94 42.51 -10.90
N CYS A 521 -19.42 42.32 -12.12
CA CYS A 521 -18.67 43.34 -12.84
C CYS A 521 -19.05 43.39 -14.32
N ARG A 522 -18.66 44.48 -15.00
CA ARG A 522 -18.76 44.56 -16.45
C ARG A 522 -17.64 43.77 -17.10
N ARG A 523 -17.82 43.37 -18.36
CA ARG A 523 -16.80 42.63 -19.13
C ARG A 523 -15.45 43.35 -19.17
N ASP A 524 -15.44 44.68 -19.32
CA ASP A 524 -14.21 45.48 -19.35
C ASP A 524 -13.42 45.49 -18.02
N GLN A 525 -14.04 45.04 -16.91
CA GLN A 525 -13.45 45.04 -15.58
C GLN A 525 -12.84 43.69 -15.19
N ILE A 526 -13.18 42.60 -15.91
CA ILE A 526 -12.81 41.22 -15.56
C ILE A 526 -11.29 41.08 -15.31
N GLY A 527 -10.45 41.54 -16.25
CA GLY A 527 -8.99 41.43 -16.12
C GLY A 527 -8.45 42.14 -14.87
N SER A 528 -8.97 43.33 -14.55
CA SER A 528 -8.58 44.07 -13.35
C SER A 528 -9.01 43.39 -12.04
N GLU A 529 -10.19 42.75 -12.03
CA GLU A 529 -10.67 42.01 -10.86
C GLU A 529 -9.89 40.71 -10.65
N ILE A 530 -9.55 39.97 -11.71
CA ILE A 530 -8.70 38.77 -11.63
C ILE A 530 -7.33 39.13 -11.06
N LYS A 531 -6.71 40.21 -11.56
CA LYS A 531 -5.43 40.70 -11.04
C LYS A 531 -5.51 41.03 -9.55
N GLY A 532 -6.56 41.75 -9.13
CA GLY A 532 -6.81 42.05 -7.72
C GLY A 532 -6.97 40.80 -6.86
N CYS A 533 -7.60 39.74 -7.38
CA CYS A 533 -7.71 38.45 -6.71
C CYS A 533 -6.37 37.73 -6.58
N LEU A 534 -5.52 37.73 -7.62
CA LEU A 534 -4.18 37.13 -7.57
C LEU A 534 -3.25 37.86 -6.60
N ASP A 535 -3.33 39.19 -6.56
CA ASP A 535 -2.60 40.02 -5.58
C ASP A 535 -3.08 39.72 -4.16
N PHE A 536 -4.40 39.56 -3.97
CA PHE A 536 -4.98 39.21 -2.68
C PHE A 536 -4.53 37.81 -2.21
N LEU A 537 -4.55 36.83 -3.11
CA LEU A 537 -4.06 35.47 -2.84
C LEU A 537 -2.59 35.48 -2.45
N SER A 538 -1.76 36.21 -3.19
CA SER A 538 -0.31 36.36 -2.93
C SER A 538 -0.05 36.95 -1.54
N PHE A 539 -0.76 38.04 -1.19
CA PHE A 539 -0.64 38.65 0.14
C PHE A 539 -0.99 37.67 1.27
N CYS A 540 -2.13 36.98 1.16
CA CYS A 540 -2.55 36.02 2.17
C CYS A 540 -1.55 34.87 2.30
N TYR A 541 -1.21 34.22 1.19
CA TYR A 541 -0.43 32.98 1.21
C TYR A 541 1.05 33.27 1.47
N GLU A 542 1.67 34.16 0.72
CA GLU A 542 3.13 34.36 0.75
C GLU A 542 3.55 35.29 1.89
N GLU A 543 2.90 36.45 2.04
CA GLU A 543 3.33 37.46 3.01
C GLU A 543 2.86 37.15 4.43
N VAL A 544 1.61 36.70 4.60
CA VAL A 544 1.02 36.48 5.93
C VAL A 544 1.29 35.07 6.45
N PHE A 545 1.01 34.03 5.64
CA PHE A 545 1.11 32.64 6.09
C PHE A 545 2.42 31.94 5.71
N GLY A 546 3.23 32.51 4.81
CA GLY A 546 4.48 31.88 4.34
C GLY A 546 4.26 30.59 3.55
N PHE A 547 3.11 30.44 2.92
CA PHE A 547 2.77 29.33 2.04
C PHE A 547 3.22 29.58 0.59
N THR A 548 3.49 28.51 -0.13
CA THR A 548 3.70 28.49 -1.58
C THR A 548 2.47 27.88 -2.26
N PHE A 549 2.11 28.37 -3.45
CA PHE A 549 1.02 27.81 -4.25
C PHE A 549 1.43 27.64 -5.72
N LYS A 550 0.74 26.75 -6.42
CA LYS A 550 0.85 26.54 -7.87
C LYS A 550 -0.44 27.01 -8.52
N LEU A 551 -0.34 27.61 -9.71
CA LEU A 551 -1.49 28.08 -10.47
C LEU A 551 -1.84 27.07 -11.56
N ASN A 552 -3.12 26.79 -11.74
CA ASN A 552 -3.64 25.96 -12.81
C ASN A 552 -4.76 26.73 -13.53
N LEU A 553 -4.80 26.61 -14.86
CA LEU A 553 -5.92 27.06 -15.68
C LEU A 553 -6.78 25.85 -16.03
N SER A 554 -7.99 25.78 -15.49
CA SER A 554 -8.92 24.69 -15.74
C SER A 554 -9.95 25.08 -16.82
N THR A 555 -9.94 24.35 -17.94
CA THR A 555 -10.74 24.66 -19.14
C THR A 555 -12.07 23.89 -19.20
N ARG A 556 -12.90 24.24 -20.19
CA ARG A 556 -14.26 23.74 -20.42
C ARG A 556 -14.40 22.21 -20.26
N PRO A 557 -15.25 21.73 -19.34
CA PRO A 557 -15.55 20.30 -19.17
C PRO A 557 -16.53 19.80 -20.25
N GLU A 558 -16.73 18.48 -20.38
CA GLU A 558 -17.71 17.90 -21.33
C GLU A 558 -19.16 18.34 -21.06
N GLY A 559 -19.53 18.54 -19.79
CA GLY A 559 -20.88 18.89 -19.33
C GLY A 559 -21.11 20.40 -19.08
N PHE A 560 -20.50 21.28 -19.88
CA PHE A 560 -20.57 22.73 -19.69
C PHE A 560 -21.95 23.35 -20.02
N LEU A 561 -22.23 24.52 -19.46
CA LEU A 561 -23.39 25.37 -19.78
C LEU A 561 -22.96 26.63 -20.54
N GLY A 562 -23.83 27.14 -21.40
CA GLY A 562 -23.63 28.37 -22.17
C GLY A 562 -23.02 28.16 -23.55
N GLU A 563 -22.82 29.27 -24.28
CA GLU A 563 -22.29 29.27 -25.63
C GLU A 563 -20.78 29.02 -25.66
N ILE A 564 -20.31 28.28 -26.67
CA ILE A 564 -18.87 27.98 -26.88
C ILE A 564 -18.04 29.26 -27.00
N SER A 565 -18.55 30.28 -27.69
CA SER A 565 -17.86 31.57 -27.83
C SER A 565 -17.62 32.27 -26.50
N THR A 566 -18.58 32.21 -25.57
CA THR A 566 -18.44 32.79 -24.23
C THR A 566 -17.36 32.07 -23.44
N TRP A 567 -17.25 30.75 -23.61
CA TRP A 567 -16.19 29.94 -23.00
C TRP A 567 -14.82 30.27 -23.56
N ASP A 568 -14.71 30.34 -24.89
CA ASP A 568 -13.44 30.64 -25.56
C ASP A 568 -12.94 32.04 -25.16
N GLU A 569 -13.84 33.03 -25.03
CA GLU A 569 -13.55 34.36 -24.49
C GLU A 569 -13.08 34.29 -23.03
N ALA A 570 -13.81 33.61 -22.15
CA ALA A 570 -13.48 33.52 -20.72
C ALA A 570 -12.15 32.80 -20.45
N GLU A 571 -11.85 31.73 -21.19
CA GLU A 571 -10.58 31.02 -21.11
C GLU A 571 -9.42 31.90 -21.59
N SER A 572 -9.63 32.67 -22.66
CA SER A 572 -8.66 33.62 -23.16
C SER A 572 -8.37 34.73 -22.14
N ASP A 573 -9.41 35.28 -21.50
CA ASP A 573 -9.27 36.33 -20.49
C ASP A 573 -8.50 35.85 -19.25
N LEU A 574 -8.82 34.66 -18.73
CA LEU A 574 -8.10 34.06 -17.61
C LEU A 574 -6.64 33.75 -17.96
N LYS A 575 -6.41 33.19 -19.15
CA LYS A 575 -5.05 32.93 -19.62
C LYS A 575 -4.23 34.21 -19.72
N ALA A 576 -4.81 35.28 -20.29
CA ALA A 576 -4.13 36.57 -20.39
C ALA A 576 -3.78 37.15 -19.01
N ALA A 577 -4.69 37.04 -18.04
CA ALA A 577 -4.45 37.48 -16.67
C ALA A 577 -3.35 36.66 -15.96
N LEU A 578 -3.33 35.34 -16.16
CA LEU A 578 -2.27 34.46 -15.65
C LEU A 578 -0.91 34.79 -16.29
N ASP A 579 -0.87 35.02 -17.59
CA ASP A 579 0.34 35.41 -18.32
C ASP A 579 0.86 36.78 -17.84
N GLU A 580 -0.03 37.76 -17.62
CA GLU A 580 0.33 39.09 -17.10
C GLU A 580 0.85 39.02 -15.65
N SER A 581 0.39 38.04 -14.86
CA SER A 581 0.84 37.86 -13.48
C SER A 581 2.34 37.53 -13.37
N GLY A 582 2.96 37.05 -14.46
CA GLY A 582 4.37 36.64 -14.50
C GLY A 582 4.69 35.38 -13.69
N ARG A 583 3.67 34.69 -13.16
CA ARG A 583 3.82 33.45 -12.38
C ARG A 583 3.68 32.22 -13.26
N PRO A 584 4.44 31.15 -13.00
CA PRO A 584 4.29 29.90 -13.73
C PRO A 584 2.93 29.26 -13.42
N TRP A 585 2.23 28.83 -14.47
CA TRP A 585 0.96 28.14 -14.38
C TRP A 585 0.93 26.92 -15.31
N SER A 586 0.07 25.94 -14.99
CA SER A 586 -0.15 24.73 -15.80
C SER A 586 -1.59 24.63 -16.30
N LEU A 587 -1.77 24.00 -17.46
CA LEU A 587 -3.10 23.75 -18.01
C LEU A 587 -3.70 22.47 -17.41
N ASN A 588 -4.95 22.53 -16.98
CA ASN A 588 -5.72 21.40 -16.47
C ASN A 588 -6.99 21.20 -17.34
N GLU A 589 -6.82 20.49 -18.45
CA GLU A 589 -7.86 20.37 -19.48
C GLU A 589 -9.12 19.68 -18.95
N GLY A 590 -10.28 20.32 -19.14
CA GLY A 590 -11.58 19.73 -18.84
C GLY A 590 -12.00 19.73 -17.37
N ASP A 591 -11.25 20.38 -16.48
CA ASP A 591 -11.54 20.47 -15.04
C ASP A 591 -12.24 21.79 -14.63
N GLY A 592 -12.67 22.59 -15.60
CA GLY A 592 -13.45 23.81 -15.35
C GLY A 592 -14.77 23.51 -14.63
N ALA A 593 -15.32 24.52 -13.93
CA ALA A 593 -16.65 24.38 -13.37
C ALA A 593 -17.69 24.34 -14.51
N PHE A 594 -18.85 23.73 -14.33
CA PHE A 594 -19.84 23.63 -15.42
C PHE A 594 -20.33 25.01 -15.93
N TYR A 595 -20.14 26.09 -15.16
CA TYR A 595 -20.54 27.46 -15.47
C TYR A 595 -19.40 28.40 -15.87
N GLY A 596 -18.15 27.92 -15.94
CA GLY A 596 -17.02 28.75 -16.38
C GLY A 596 -15.65 28.15 -16.07
N PRO A 597 -14.59 28.67 -16.73
CA PRO A 597 -13.21 28.30 -16.43
C PRO A 597 -12.78 28.86 -15.07
N LYS A 598 -11.74 28.28 -14.47
CA LYS A 598 -11.23 28.66 -13.14
C LYS A 598 -9.71 28.65 -13.08
#